data_AF-A0A0L6WE93-F1
#
_entry.id   AF-A0A0L6WE93-F1
#
_cell.length_a   1.000
_cell.length_b   1.000
_cell.length_c   1.000
_cell.angle_alpha   90.00
_cell.angle_beta   90.00
_cell.angle_gamma   90.00
#
_symmetry.space_group_name_H-M   'P 1'
#
loop_
_entity.id
_entity.type
_entity.pdbx_description
1 polymer ?
#
loop_
_entity_poly.entity_id
_entity_poly.type
_entity_poly.pdbx_seq_one_letter_code
_entity_poly.pdbx_strand_id
1 'polypeptide(L)'
;MNNGDQFKPSEIDDDIEDLSTATVKRNVELENRVSELEVELSVWKQAHSVALEASERETKAHNVQVTTLNRQISNLDCFRNQNPLILCIVNGDENVFIRDLLVQGQQGGRAAAQQLTKSIAEYLSNEDVHVFGRLSFWITVYYNKVQWDDLLRSNKICTSEQFEGFLSGFSQSSPRFLMVDVGYYKDTTDSKIKEYLQTYTRFPQTLRIFFCGVHCPYGENCCWGHTCPNGPKCFHLSKGKCWFKGGKLVKCLS
;
A
#
# COMPACT_ATOMS: atom_id res chain seq x y z
N MET A 1 -83.79 -57.99 49.51
CA MET A 1 -83.99 -56.71 48.81
C MET A 1 -82.74 -56.53 47.94
N ASN A 2 -82.79 -56.93 46.66
CA ASN A 2 -82.92 -56.03 45.49
C ASN A 2 -81.98 -54.81 45.61
N ASN A 3 -80.99 -54.58 44.75
CA ASN A 3 -80.93 -54.68 43.29
C ASN A 3 -79.59 -55.33 42.87
N GLY A 4 -79.46 -56.13 41.81
CA GLY A 4 -80.10 -55.93 40.51
C GLY A 4 -79.23 -55.12 39.55
N ASP A 5 -77.89 -55.16 39.68
CA ASP A 5 -77.02 -54.78 38.55
C ASP A 5 -76.84 -56.01 37.67
N GLN A 6 -77.74 -56.08 36.70
CA GLN A 6 -77.70 -57.02 35.60
C GLN A 6 -76.43 -56.71 34.80
N PHE A 7 -75.33 -57.40 35.13
CA PHE A 7 -74.11 -57.39 34.35
C PHE A 7 -74.50 -57.78 32.92
N LYS A 8 -74.50 -56.82 32.01
CA LYS A 8 -74.79 -57.02 30.59
C LYS A 8 -73.47 -57.32 29.90
N PRO A 9 -73.18 -58.59 29.57
CA PRO A 9 -71.93 -58.96 28.92
C PRO A 9 -71.77 -58.28 27.55
N SER A 10 -72.88 -57.87 26.92
CA SER A 10 -72.91 -57.19 25.63
C SER A 10 -72.28 -55.79 25.64
N GLU A 11 -72.43 -55.01 26.72
CA GLU A 11 -71.85 -53.65 26.78
C GLU A 11 -70.31 -53.69 26.94
N ILE A 12 -69.78 -54.75 27.57
CA ILE A 12 -68.34 -54.94 27.76
C ILE A 12 -67.68 -55.48 26.49
N ASP A 13 -68.34 -56.38 25.77
CA ASP A 13 -67.85 -56.85 24.47
C ASP A 13 -67.83 -55.72 23.43
N ASP A 14 -68.87 -54.87 23.39
CA ASP A 14 -68.92 -53.69 22.51
C ASP A 14 -67.81 -52.67 22.84
N ASP A 15 -67.56 -52.37 24.12
CA ASP A 15 -66.48 -51.47 24.54
C ASP A 15 -65.08 -52.03 24.24
N ILE A 16 -64.89 -53.34 24.37
CA ILE A 16 -63.63 -54.02 24.02
C ILE A 16 -63.41 -54.02 22.51
N GLU A 17 -64.46 -54.23 21.72
CA GLU A 17 -64.42 -54.19 20.26
C GLU A 17 -64.14 -52.78 19.74
N ASP A 18 -64.74 -51.76 20.34
CA ASP A 18 -64.46 -50.34 20.05
C ASP A 18 -63.01 -49.95 20.43
N LEU A 19 -62.52 -50.37 21.60
CA LEU A 19 -61.16 -50.09 22.04
C LEU A 19 -60.12 -50.79 21.16
N SER A 20 -60.39 -52.04 20.77
CA SER A 20 -59.58 -52.81 19.82
C SER A 20 -59.51 -52.11 18.46
N THR A 21 -60.66 -51.70 17.93
CA THR A 21 -60.77 -51.02 16.63
C THR A 21 -60.05 -49.66 16.66
N ALA A 22 -60.21 -48.89 17.74
CA ALA A 22 -59.50 -47.62 17.94
C ALA A 22 -57.97 -47.81 18.04
N THR A 23 -57.52 -48.88 18.69
CA THR A 23 -56.08 -49.20 18.82
C THR A 23 -55.49 -49.62 17.48
N VAL A 24 -56.18 -50.46 16.71
CA VAL A 24 -55.77 -50.86 15.35
C VAL A 24 -55.68 -49.64 14.44
N LYS A 25 -56.69 -48.76 14.47
CA LYS A 25 -56.70 -47.52 13.68
C LYS A 25 -55.51 -46.62 14.02
N ARG A 26 -55.22 -46.45 15.31
CA ARG A 26 -54.07 -45.66 15.78
C ARG A 26 -52.73 -46.27 15.38
N ASN A 27 -52.60 -47.60 15.42
CA ASN A 27 -51.38 -48.29 14.99
C ASN A 27 -51.13 -48.11 13.50
N VAL A 28 -52.18 -48.23 12.67
CA VAL A 28 -52.08 -47.95 11.22
C VAL A 28 -51.67 -46.49 10.98
N GLU A 29 -52.23 -45.54 11.73
CA GLU A 29 -51.86 -44.12 11.62
C GLU A 29 -50.41 -43.86 12.03
N LEU A 30 -49.93 -44.51 13.09
CA LEU A 30 -48.54 -44.42 13.54
C LEU A 30 -47.57 -45.06 12.55
N GLU A 31 -47.89 -46.23 11.99
CA GLU A 31 -47.07 -46.90 10.96
C GLU A 31 -46.95 -46.02 9.71
N ASN A 32 -48.04 -45.41 9.28
CA ASN A 32 -48.03 -44.44 8.18
C ASN A 32 -47.11 -43.25 8.51
N ARG A 33 -47.22 -42.68 9.72
CA ARG A 33 -46.39 -41.55 10.15
C ARG A 33 -44.90 -41.91 10.24
N VAL A 34 -44.59 -43.12 10.69
CA VAL A 34 -43.22 -43.64 10.72
C VAL A 34 -42.67 -43.75 9.30
N SER A 35 -43.43 -44.34 8.37
CA SER A 35 -43.00 -44.46 6.97
C SER A 35 -42.76 -43.10 6.31
N GLU A 36 -43.60 -42.10 6.62
CA GLU A 36 -43.47 -40.74 6.10
C GLU A 36 -42.21 -40.04 6.65
N LEU A 37 -41.97 -40.14 7.96
CA LEU A 37 -40.77 -39.59 8.60
C LEU A 37 -39.48 -40.27 8.15
N GLU A 38 -39.51 -41.57 7.86
CA GLU A 38 -38.36 -42.30 7.33
C GLU A 38 -37.97 -41.78 5.93
N VAL A 39 -38.96 -41.48 5.09
CA VAL A 39 -38.75 -40.87 3.78
C VAL A 39 -38.18 -39.46 3.92
N GLU A 40 -38.78 -38.61 4.76
CA GLU A 40 -38.28 -37.25 5.02
C GLU A 40 -36.84 -37.26 5.56
N LEU A 41 -36.53 -38.18 6.48
CA LEU A 41 -35.19 -38.35 7.03
C LEU A 41 -34.19 -38.77 5.97
N SER A 42 -34.58 -39.67 5.06
CA SER A 42 -33.75 -40.09 3.92
C SER A 42 -33.42 -38.91 3.00
N VAL A 43 -34.44 -38.13 2.63
CA VAL A 43 -34.29 -36.92 1.81
C VAL A 43 -33.39 -35.89 2.50
N TRP A 44 -33.60 -35.65 3.79
CA TRP A 44 -32.81 -34.69 4.55
C TRP A 44 -31.34 -35.11 4.67
N LYS A 45 -31.06 -36.40 4.94
CA LYS A 45 -29.70 -36.94 4.98
C LYS A 45 -28.99 -36.77 3.64
N GLN A 46 -29.68 -37.07 2.54
CA GLN A 46 -29.12 -36.90 1.20
C GLN A 46 -28.84 -35.42 0.89
N ALA A 47 -29.79 -34.53 1.17
CA ALA A 47 -29.63 -33.09 0.97
C ALA A 47 -28.48 -32.52 1.81
N HIS A 48 -28.35 -32.98 3.07
CA HIS A 48 -27.26 -32.58 3.95
C HIS A 48 -25.90 -33.05 3.44
N SER A 49 -25.80 -34.30 2.96
CA SER A 49 -24.56 -34.82 2.34
C SER A 49 -24.12 -33.99 1.14
N VAL A 50 -25.05 -33.68 0.24
CA VAL A 50 -24.77 -32.85 -0.95
C VAL A 50 -24.35 -31.43 -0.57
N ALA A 51 -25.01 -30.83 0.42
CA ALA A 51 -24.65 -29.50 0.93
C ALA A 51 -23.25 -29.48 1.57
N LEU A 52 -22.89 -30.53 2.32
CA LEU A 52 -21.57 -30.66 2.92
C LEU A 52 -20.48 -30.78 1.84
N GLU A 53 -20.67 -31.64 0.84
CA GLU A 53 -19.72 -31.80 -0.27
C GLU A 53 -19.58 -30.52 -1.11
N ALA A 54 -20.65 -29.75 -1.28
CA ALA A 54 -20.61 -28.47 -1.97
C ALA A 54 -19.78 -27.44 -1.17
N SER A 55 -20.03 -27.33 0.13
CA SER A 55 -19.29 -26.45 1.05
C SER A 55 -17.81 -26.81 1.13
N GLU A 56 -17.48 -28.10 1.20
CA GLU A 56 -16.08 -28.56 1.19
C GLU A 56 -15.36 -28.22 -0.11
N ARG A 57 -16.03 -28.36 -1.26
CA ARG A 57 -15.46 -27.97 -2.56
C ARG A 57 -15.21 -26.48 -2.63
N GLU A 58 -16.14 -25.68 -2.16
CA GLU A 58 -15.99 -24.22 -2.10
C GLU A 58 -14.84 -23.81 -1.17
N THR A 59 -14.76 -24.41 0.02
CA THR A 59 -13.67 -24.16 0.99
C THR A 59 -12.30 -24.55 0.41
N LYS A 60 -12.21 -25.68 -0.29
CA LYS A 60 -10.98 -26.10 -0.98
C LYS A 60 -10.60 -25.11 -2.09
N ALA A 61 -11.56 -24.70 -2.92
CA ALA A 61 -11.33 -23.72 -3.98
C ALA A 61 -10.87 -22.36 -3.42
N HIS A 62 -11.53 -21.89 -2.37
CA HIS A 62 -11.17 -20.67 -1.67
C HIS A 62 -9.76 -20.75 -1.06
N ASN A 63 -9.40 -21.86 -0.41
CA ASN A 63 -8.07 -22.07 0.15
C ASN A 63 -6.96 -22.08 -0.92
N VAL A 64 -7.23 -22.66 -2.09
CA VAL A 64 -6.30 -22.63 -3.24
C VAL A 64 -6.09 -21.19 -3.74
N GLN A 65 -7.17 -20.40 -3.85
CA GLN A 65 -7.09 -18.98 -4.20
C GLN A 65 -6.28 -18.18 -3.17
N VAL A 66 -6.58 -18.34 -1.88
CA VAL A 66 -5.85 -17.66 -0.80
C VAL A 66 -4.36 -18.02 -0.84
N THR A 67 -4.01 -19.29 -1.07
CA THR A 67 -2.62 -19.73 -1.18
C THR A 67 -1.91 -19.09 -2.37
N THR A 68 -2.60 -18.98 -3.51
CA THR A 68 -2.06 -18.35 -4.72
C THR A 68 -1.84 -16.85 -4.52
N LEU A 69 -2.81 -16.17 -3.91
CA LEU A 69 -2.70 -14.74 -3.56
C LEU A 69 -1.59 -14.50 -2.55
N ASN A 70 -1.48 -15.32 -1.49
CA ASN A 70 -0.40 -15.20 -0.51
C ASN A 70 0.99 -15.40 -1.15
N ARG A 71 1.12 -16.32 -2.12
CA ARG A 71 2.36 -16.48 -2.89
C ARG A 71 2.69 -15.22 -3.69
N GLN A 72 1.69 -14.62 -4.33
CA GLN A 72 1.87 -13.37 -5.08
C GLN A 72 2.28 -12.21 -4.15
N ILE A 73 1.64 -12.08 -2.97
CA ILE A 73 1.98 -11.08 -1.96
C ILE A 73 3.42 -11.26 -1.49
N SER A 74 3.81 -12.49 -1.12
CA SER A 74 5.18 -12.79 -0.71
C SER A 74 6.22 -12.47 -1.79
N ASN A 75 5.88 -12.68 -3.06
CA ASN A 75 6.75 -12.30 -4.18
C ASN A 75 6.84 -10.77 -4.33
N LEU A 76 5.77 -10.03 -4.10
CA LEU A 76 5.79 -8.56 -4.13
C LEU A 76 6.58 -7.96 -2.96
N ASP A 77 6.47 -8.57 -1.77
CA ASP A 77 7.18 -8.15 -0.56
C ASP A 77 8.70 -8.34 -0.69
N CYS A 78 9.15 -9.36 -1.43
CA CYS A 78 10.59 -9.55 -1.66
C CYS A 78 11.22 -8.39 -2.45
N PHE A 79 10.49 -7.80 -3.40
CA PHE A 79 10.94 -6.62 -4.15
C PHE A 79 10.91 -5.33 -3.32
N ARG A 80 10.02 -5.23 -2.33
CA ARG A 80 9.95 -4.08 -1.42
C ARG A 80 11.02 -4.10 -0.33
N ASN A 81 11.40 -5.29 0.13
CA ASN A 81 12.29 -5.44 1.29
C ASN A 81 13.79 -5.58 0.92
N GLN A 82 14.13 -5.74 -0.36
CA GLN A 82 15.52 -5.80 -0.80
C GLN A 82 15.98 -4.45 -1.35
N ASN A 83 16.81 -3.74 -0.59
CA ASN A 83 17.49 -2.48 -0.97
C ASN A 83 16.54 -1.37 -1.49
N PRO A 84 15.74 -0.74 -0.61
CA PRO A 84 14.84 0.32 -1.02
C PRO A 84 15.61 1.51 -1.63
N LEU A 85 15.10 1.97 -2.76
CA LEU A 85 15.64 3.10 -3.51
C LEU A 85 15.02 4.39 -2.97
N ILE A 86 15.88 5.32 -2.54
CA ILE A 86 15.51 6.69 -2.21
C ILE A 86 15.99 7.58 -3.33
N LEU A 87 15.06 8.12 -4.11
CA LEU A 87 15.37 9.01 -5.21
C LEU A 87 15.33 10.47 -4.73
N CYS A 88 16.35 11.24 -5.05
CA CYS A 88 16.36 12.69 -4.88
C CYS A 88 16.68 13.32 -6.23
N ILE A 89 15.82 14.23 -6.68
CA ILE A 89 16.01 14.99 -7.90
C ILE A 89 16.07 16.45 -7.52
N VAL A 90 17.09 17.15 -8.00
CA VAL A 90 17.30 18.56 -7.74
C VAL A 90 17.24 19.33 -9.05
N ASN A 91 16.35 20.32 -9.13
CA ASN A 91 16.38 21.34 -10.16
C ASN A 91 17.38 22.43 -9.72
N GLY A 92 18.59 22.36 -10.26
CA GLY A 92 19.66 23.30 -10.01
C GLY A 92 19.42 24.69 -10.60
N ASP A 93 18.58 24.83 -11.62
CA ASP A 93 18.29 26.15 -12.20
C ASP A 93 17.55 27.06 -11.19
N GLU A 94 16.74 26.45 -10.33
CA GLU A 94 16.01 27.15 -9.27
C GLU A 94 16.66 27.05 -7.88
N ASN A 95 17.68 26.19 -7.72
CA ASN A 95 18.28 25.88 -6.43
C ASN A 95 19.80 25.83 -6.54
N VAL A 96 20.42 26.98 -6.33
CA VAL A 96 21.87 27.09 -6.27
C VAL A 96 22.36 26.63 -4.89
N PHE A 97 23.44 25.87 -4.85
CA PHE A 97 24.06 25.43 -3.60
C PHE A 97 24.65 26.61 -2.81
N ILE A 98 24.82 26.41 -1.49
CA ILE A 98 25.37 27.43 -0.59
C ILE A 98 26.75 27.87 -1.07
N ARG A 99 26.96 29.19 -1.09
CA ARG A 99 28.23 29.82 -1.49
C ARG A 99 29.45 29.22 -0.81
N ASP A 100 29.39 28.99 0.50
CA ASP A 100 30.51 28.48 1.28
C ASP A 100 30.97 27.09 0.82
N LEU A 101 30.06 26.27 0.30
CA LEU A 101 30.38 24.97 -0.28
C LEU A 101 30.94 25.12 -1.69
N LEU A 102 30.40 26.03 -2.50
CA LEU A 102 30.88 26.28 -3.87
C LEU A 102 32.34 26.75 -3.90
N VAL A 103 32.75 27.64 -2.98
CA VAL A 103 34.14 28.14 -2.92
C VAL A 103 35.17 27.09 -2.49
N GLN A 104 34.73 26.03 -1.80
CA GLN A 104 35.59 24.93 -1.38
C GLN A 104 35.86 23.92 -2.51
N GLY A 105 35.29 24.14 -3.69
CA GLY A 105 35.44 23.26 -4.85
C GLY A 105 35.14 21.80 -4.53
N GLN A 106 36.08 20.91 -4.82
CA GLN A 106 35.88 19.47 -4.67
C GLN A 106 35.49 19.02 -3.26
N GLN A 107 36.07 19.62 -2.23
CA GLN A 107 35.73 19.29 -0.84
C GLN A 107 34.30 19.74 -0.51
N GLY A 108 33.92 20.93 -0.98
CA GLY A 108 32.57 21.45 -0.80
C GLY A 108 31.50 20.63 -1.52
N GLY A 109 31.79 20.12 -2.72
CA GLY A 109 30.92 19.19 -3.44
C GLY A 109 30.65 17.91 -2.65
N ARG A 110 31.71 17.34 -2.05
CA ARG A 110 31.60 16.15 -1.18
C ARG A 110 30.78 16.45 0.07
N ALA A 111 31.05 17.58 0.73
CA ALA A 111 30.32 18.01 1.91
C ALA A 111 28.83 18.26 1.60
N ALA A 112 28.50 18.88 0.47
CA ALA A 112 27.12 19.10 0.03
C ALA A 112 26.37 17.77 -0.16
N ALA A 113 26.98 16.78 -0.81
CA ALA A 113 26.38 15.47 -1.01
C ALA A 113 26.13 14.73 0.33
N GLN A 114 27.08 14.83 1.27
CA GLN A 114 26.93 14.28 2.62
C GLN A 114 25.83 14.98 3.41
N GLN A 115 25.76 16.31 3.36
CA GLN A 115 24.71 17.07 4.05
C GLN A 115 23.32 16.75 3.52
N LEU A 116 23.18 16.62 2.19
CA LEU A 116 21.91 16.27 1.55
C LEU A 116 21.44 14.87 1.97
N THR A 117 22.31 13.87 1.86
CA THR A 117 21.96 12.50 2.26
C THR A 117 21.66 12.38 3.75
N LYS A 118 22.45 13.04 4.60
CA LYS A 118 22.21 13.10 6.05
C LYS A 118 20.83 13.70 6.35
N SER A 119 20.50 14.84 5.75
CA SER A 119 19.22 15.51 5.97
C SER A 119 18.03 14.62 5.54
N ILE A 120 18.16 13.93 4.40
CA ILE A 120 17.13 12.98 3.93
C ILE A 120 17.02 11.80 4.89
N ALA A 121 18.14 11.24 5.35
CA ALA A 121 18.14 10.11 6.29
C ALA A 121 17.49 10.48 7.65
N GLU A 122 17.79 11.67 8.17
CA GLU A 122 17.17 12.20 9.38
C GLU A 122 15.67 12.41 9.21
N TYR A 123 15.24 12.97 8.08
CA TYR A 123 13.82 13.13 7.75
C TYR A 123 13.09 11.77 7.72
N LEU A 124 13.68 10.76 7.07
CA LEU A 124 13.10 9.41 6.99
C LEU A 124 13.02 8.73 8.36
N SER A 125 14.03 8.94 9.22
CA SER A 125 14.06 8.41 10.58
C SER A 125 12.96 9.02 11.46
N ASN A 126 12.70 10.32 11.32
CA ASN A 126 11.67 11.03 12.06
C ASN A 126 10.23 10.65 11.64
N GLU A 127 10.04 10.15 10.42
CA GLU A 127 8.74 9.71 9.91
C GLU A 127 8.43 8.23 10.23
N ASP A 128 9.14 7.61 11.18
CA ASP A 128 9.00 6.19 11.59
C ASP A 128 9.06 5.20 10.41
N VAL A 129 9.74 5.57 9.32
CA VAL A 129 9.97 4.66 8.19
C VAL A 129 11.02 3.65 8.62
N HIS A 130 10.56 2.58 9.26
CA HIS A 130 11.39 1.46 9.72
C HIS A 130 11.88 0.66 8.52
N VAL A 131 12.95 1.13 7.90
CA VAL A 131 13.64 0.41 6.84
C VAL A 131 14.60 -0.59 7.47
N PHE A 132 14.33 -1.87 7.31
CA PHE A 132 15.28 -2.92 7.61
C PHE A 132 16.38 -2.91 6.54
N GLY A 133 17.55 -2.34 6.85
CA GLY A 133 18.73 -2.39 5.97
C GLY A 133 19.35 -1.02 5.64
N ARG A 134 20.31 -1.01 4.71
CA ARG A 134 20.99 0.21 4.27
C ARG A 134 20.13 0.94 3.22
N LEU A 135 19.84 2.22 3.45
CA LEU A 135 19.19 3.09 2.47
C LEU A 135 20.10 3.28 1.25
N SER A 136 19.53 3.14 0.05
CA SER A 136 20.24 3.40 -1.20
C SER A 136 19.79 4.74 -1.78
N PHE A 137 20.59 5.79 -1.58
CA PHE A 137 20.34 7.11 -2.15
C PHE A 137 20.78 7.19 -3.61
N TRP A 138 19.89 7.69 -4.45
CA TRP A 138 20.11 8.05 -5.85
C TRP A 138 19.82 9.53 -5.97
N ILE A 139 20.82 10.33 -6.37
CA ILE A 139 20.69 11.78 -6.38
C ILE A 139 21.06 12.30 -7.76
N THR A 140 20.13 12.98 -8.41
CA THR A 140 20.37 13.57 -9.74
C THR A 140 20.10 15.06 -9.67
N VAL A 141 21.13 15.85 -9.94
CA VAL A 141 21.04 17.31 -10.04
C VAL A 141 21.05 17.69 -11.50
N TYR A 142 19.96 18.28 -11.98
CA TYR A 142 19.86 18.84 -13.31
C TYR A 142 20.15 20.33 -13.25
N TYR A 143 21.03 20.82 -14.12
CA TYR A 143 21.38 22.23 -14.16
C TYR A 143 21.78 22.64 -15.57
N ASN A 144 21.63 23.91 -15.90
CA ASN A 144 22.20 24.50 -17.11
C ASN A 144 23.59 25.06 -16.79
N LYS A 145 24.63 24.42 -17.32
CA LYS A 145 26.02 24.79 -17.03
C LYS A 145 26.33 26.24 -17.39
N VAL A 146 25.84 26.73 -18.53
CA VAL A 146 26.11 28.09 -19.01
C VAL A 146 25.46 29.12 -18.10
N GLN A 147 24.20 28.90 -17.71
CA GLN A 147 23.50 29.80 -16.79
C GLN A 147 24.17 29.85 -15.42
N TRP A 148 24.60 28.71 -14.90
CA TRP A 148 25.34 28.66 -13.64
C TRP A 148 26.69 29.35 -13.75
N ASP A 149 27.46 29.11 -14.81
CA ASP A 149 28.73 29.76 -15.04
C ASP A 149 28.59 31.29 -15.10
N ASP A 150 27.57 31.80 -15.81
CA ASP A 150 27.28 33.23 -15.89
C ASP A 150 26.82 33.80 -14.55
N LEU A 151 25.96 33.09 -13.82
CA LEU A 151 25.45 33.49 -12.50
C LEU A 151 26.58 33.51 -11.45
N LEU A 152 27.43 32.50 -11.42
CA LEU A 152 28.52 32.38 -10.46
C LEU A 152 29.61 33.43 -10.72
N ARG A 153 29.94 33.69 -12.00
CA ARG A 153 30.93 34.70 -12.40
C ARG A 153 30.42 36.13 -12.15
N SER A 154 29.21 36.45 -12.57
CA SER A 154 28.62 37.79 -12.38
C SER A 154 28.53 38.18 -10.91
N ASN A 155 28.22 37.23 -10.03
CA ASN A 155 28.12 37.44 -8.58
C ASN A 155 29.45 37.25 -7.82
N LYS A 156 30.56 36.95 -8.52
CA LYS A 156 31.88 36.67 -7.92
C LYS A 156 31.79 35.64 -6.78
N ILE A 157 31.02 34.58 -7.02
CA ILE A 157 30.78 33.53 -6.02
C ILE A 157 31.98 32.60 -5.92
N CYS A 158 32.43 32.03 -7.05
CA CYS A 158 33.57 31.12 -7.13
C CYS A 158 34.26 31.21 -8.51
N THR A 159 35.46 30.65 -8.62
CA THR A 159 36.18 30.50 -9.90
C THR A 159 35.64 29.31 -10.70
N SER A 160 35.93 29.26 -12.01
CA SER A 160 35.54 28.12 -12.86
C SER A 160 36.15 26.81 -12.35
N GLU A 161 37.39 26.85 -11.86
CA GLU A 161 38.08 25.68 -11.30
C GLU A 161 37.39 25.18 -10.02
N GLN A 162 37.01 26.10 -9.13
CA GLN A 162 36.24 25.76 -7.93
C GLN A 162 34.89 25.15 -8.31
N PHE A 163 34.18 25.74 -9.28
CA PHE A 163 32.89 25.21 -9.72
C PHE A 163 33.00 23.79 -10.30
N GLU A 164 33.91 23.56 -11.25
CA GLU A 164 34.17 22.22 -11.80
C GLU A 164 34.61 21.24 -10.73
N GLY A 165 35.46 21.69 -9.80
CA GLY A 165 35.85 20.93 -8.62
C GLY A 165 34.64 20.50 -7.81
N PHE A 166 33.72 21.43 -7.52
CA PHE A 166 32.48 21.16 -6.78
C PHE A 166 31.61 20.12 -7.47
N LEU A 167 31.35 20.27 -8.78
CA LEU A 167 30.57 19.30 -9.57
C LEU A 167 31.19 17.90 -9.49
N SER A 168 32.51 17.83 -9.66
CA SER A 168 33.29 16.59 -9.59
C SER A 168 33.23 15.97 -8.19
N GLY A 169 33.39 16.77 -7.14
CA GLY A 169 33.31 16.33 -5.74
C GLY A 169 31.94 15.77 -5.36
N PHE A 170 30.87 16.43 -5.80
CA PHE A 170 29.51 15.96 -5.55
C PHE A 170 29.24 14.62 -6.24
N SER A 171 29.50 14.55 -7.56
CA SER A 171 29.32 13.34 -8.37
C SER A 171 30.13 12.15 -7.84
N GLN A 172 31.40 12.36 -7.49
CA GLN A 172 32.26 11.29 -6.99
C GLN A 172 31.94 10.82 -5.57
N SER A 173 31.05 11.49 -4.84
CA SER A 173 30.65 11.07 -3.50
C SER A 173 29.89 9.74 -3.48
N SER A 174 29.26 9.39 -4.59
CA SER A 174 28.64 8.08 -4.78
C SER A 174 28.48 7.79 -6.27
N PRO A 175 28.67 6.54 -6.74
CA PRO A 175 28.37 6.17 -8.13
C PRO A 175 26.88 6.36 -8.52
N ARG A 176 26.01 6.64 -7.55
CA ARG A 176 24.58 6.94 -7.75
C ARG A 176 24.25 8.43 -7.75
N PHE A 177 25.26 9.30 -7.62
CA PHE A 177 25.08 10.75 -7.65
C PHE A 177 25.49 11.27 -9.01
N LEU A 178 24.59 12.02 -9.64
CA LEU A 178 24.73 12.48 -11.01
C LEU A 178 24.56 13.99 -11.06
N MET A 179 25.53 14.65 -11.70
CA MET A 179 25.45 16.05 -12.09
C MET A 179 25.18 16.09 -13.60
N VAL A 180 23.99 16.53 -14.00
CA VAL A 180 23.52 16.48 -15.40
C VAL A 180 23.38 17.89 -15.95
N ASP A 181 24.25 18.23 -16.90
CA ASP A 181 24.08 19.44 -17.71
C ASP A 181 22.92 19.23 -18.69
N VAL A 182 21.90 20.09 -18.61
CA VAL A 182 20.71 20.01 -19.45
C VAL A 182 20.88 20.68 -20.81
N GLY A 183 21.91 21.52 -20.97
CA GLY A 183 22.20 22.26 -22.20
C GLY A 183 21.38 23.55 -22.34
N TYR A 184 21.48 24.17 -23.53
CA TYR A 184 21.15 25.58 -23.77
C TYR A 184 19.65 25.94 -23.85
N TYR A 185 18.77 24.97 -24.05
CA TYR A 185 17.36 25.25 -24.36
C TYR A 185 16.53 25.45 -23.09
N LYS A 186 15.79 26.56 -23.06
CA LYS A 186 14.80 26.88 -22.01
C LYS A 186 13.75 25.75 -21.91
N ASP A 187 13.29 25.46 -20.70
CA ASP A 187 12.27 24.43 -20.36
C ASP A 187 12.69 22.96 -20.59
N THR A 188 13.96 22.71 -20.92
CA THR A 188 14.51 21.34 -21.08
C THR A 188 14.69 20.64 -19.74
N THR A 189 15.05 21.39 -18.69
CA THR A 189 15.26 20.88 -17.34
C THR A 189 14.00 20.23 -16.79
N ASP A 190 12.87 20.93 -16.85
CA ASP A 190 11.58 20.41 -16.36
C ASP A 190 11.12 19.19 -17.14
N SER A 191 11.27 19.21 -18.47
CA SER A 191 10.90 18.08 -19.32
C SER A 191 11.71 16.83 -18.98
N LYS A 192 13.04 16.96 -18.77
CA LYS A 192 13.92 15.85 -18.35
C LYS A 192 13.55 15.32 -16.97
N ILE A 193 13.35 16.23 -16.01
CA ILE A 193 12.93 15.87 -14.64
C ILE A 193 11.60 15.13 -14.66
N LYS A 194 10.62 15.61 -15.44
CA LYS A 194 9.28 15.03 -15.53
C LYS A 194 9.32 13.58 -16.03
N GLU A 195 10.02 13.31 -17.13
CA GLU A 195 10.14 11.94 -17.66
C GLU A 195 10.93 11.02 -16.71
N TYR A 196 11.96 11.56 -16.06
CA TYR A 196 12.74 10.83 -15.07
C TYR A 196 11.86 10.46 -13.86
N LEU A 197 11.08 11.41 -13.32
CA LEU A 197 10.10 11.16 -12.25
C LEU A 197 9.06 10.09 -12.65
N GLN A 198 8.48 10.21 -13.85
CA GLN A 198 7.49 9.24 -14.35
C GLN A 198 8.05 7.81 -14.44
N THR A 199 9.33 7.68 -14.74
CA THR A 199 10.00 6.37 -14.77
C THR A 199 10.13 5.80 -13.36
N TYR A 200 10.78 6.52 -12.44
CA TYR A 200 11.08 5.98 -11.11
C TYR A 200 9.87 5.86 -10.19
N THR A 201 8.79 6.61 -10.43
CA THR A 201 7.51 6.42 -9.73
C THR A 201 6.87 5.06 -10.01
N ARG A 202 7.19 4.43 -11.15
CA ARG A 202 6.67 3.11 -11.53
C ARG A 202 7.54 1.96 -11.04
N PHE A 203 8.71 2.24 -10.47
CA PHE A 203 9.63 1.22 -10.00
C PHE A 203 9.20 0.71 -8.61
N PRO A 204 8.92 -0.61 -8.44
CA PRO A 204 8.47 -1.17 -7.17
C PRO A 204 9.44 -0.96 -6.00
N GLN A 205 10.73 -0.83 -6.29
CA GLN A 205 11.80 -0.62 -5.30
C GLN A 205 11.89 0.84 -4.83
N THR A 206 11.28 1.79 -5.54
CA THR A 206 11.30 3.21 -5.16
C THR A 206 10.45 3.42 -3.92
N LEU A 207 11.12 3.58 -2.77
CA LEU A 207 10.46 3.74 -1.50
C LEU A 207 9.99 5.18 -1.30
N ARG A 208 10.83 6.16 -1.65
CA ARG A 208 10.52 7.59 -1.55
C ARG A 208 11.20 8.38 -2.66
N ILE A 209 10.55 9.47 -3.04
CA ILE A 209 11.05 10.46 -3.98
C ILE A 209 11.08 11.81 -3.29
N PHE A 210 12.23 12.47 -3.36
CA PHE A 210 12.44 13.85 -2.94
C PHE A 210 12.66 14.69 -4.19
N PHE A 211 11.91 15.78 -4.31
CA PHE A 211 12.12 16.75 -5.37
C PHE A 211 12.49 18.08 -4.74
N CYS A 212 13.69 18.56 -5.04
CA CYS A 212 14.12 19.89 -4.66
C CYS A 212 14.02 20.78 -5.88
N GLY A 213 13.01 21.66 -5.91
CA GLY A 213 13.26 22.91 -6.58
C GLY A 213 12.20 23.64 -7.35
N VAL A 214 10.96 23.17 -7.48
CA VAL A 214 9.87 23.96 -8.07
C VAL A 214 8.54 23.50 -7.48
N HIS A 215 7.54 24.39 -7.46
CA HIS A 215 6.13 24.05 -7.26
C HIS A 215 5.71 22.98 -8.29
N CYS A 216 4.94 21.97 -7.88
CA CYS A 216 4.59 20.86 -8.78
C CYS A 216 3.99 21.35 -10.11
N PRO A 217 4.49 20.87 -11.28
CA PRO A 217 4.03 21.30 -12.60
C PRO A 217 2.56 20.94 -12.89
N TYR A 218 1.94 20.07 -12.08
CA TYR A 218 0.53 19.71 -12.17
C TYR A 218 -0.36 20.54 -11.23
N GLY A 219 0.20 21.34 -10.31
CA GLY A 219 -0.58 22.14 -9.36
C GLY A 219 -1.67 21.33 -8.65
N GLU A 220 -2.92 21.80 -8.74
CA GLU A 220 -4.10 21.10 -8.21
C GLU A 220 -4.52 19.86 -9.02
N ASN A 221 -4.05 19.74 -10.27
CA ASN A 221 -4.33 18.62 -11.18
C ASN A 221 -3.33 17.45 -11.04
N CYS A 222 -2.49 17.47 -10.01
CA CYS A 222 -1.62 16.34 -9.72
C CYS A 222 -2.47 15.14 -9.31
N CYS A 223 -2.39 14.05 -10.07
CA CYS A 223 -3.08 12.80 -9.78
C CYS A 223 -2.67 12.15 -8.44
N TRP A 224 -1.60 12.63 -7.81
CA TRP A 224 -1.11 12.20 -6.51
C TRP A 224 -1.45 13.16 -5.37
N GLY A 225 -2.09 14.31 -5.64
CA GLY A 225 -2.55 15.33 -4.70
C GLY A 225 -1.43 16.02 -3.91
N HIS A 226 -1.41 17.37 -3.90
CA HIS A 226 -0.47 18.16 -3.09
C HIS A 226 -1.04 18.54 -1.71
N THR A 227 -2.33 18.29 -1.52
CA THR A 227 -3.10 18.71 -0.37
C THR A 227 -4.03 17.56 0.01
N CYS A 228 -4.16 17.30 1.31
CA CYS A 228 -5.11 16.30 1.78
C CYS A 228 -6.54 16.72 1.38
N PRO A 229 -7.36 15.85 0.75
CA PRO A 229 -8.76 16.17 0.41
C PRO A 229 -9.64 16.44 1.64
N ASN A 230 -9.23 15.94 2.81
CA ASN A 230 -9.87 16.24 4.10
C ASN A 230 -9.32 17.51 4.78
N GLY A 231 -8.35 18.18 4.15
CA GLY A 231 -7.74 19.43 4.62
C GLY A 231 -7.15 19.35 6.04
N PRO A 232 -7.13 20.47 6.78
CA PRO A 232 -6.67 20.53 8.17
C PRO A 232 -7.47 19.63 9.13
N LYS A 233 -8.69 19.25 8.73
CA LYS A 233 -9.59 18.39 9.50
C LYS A 233 -9.35 16.89 9.28
N CYS A 234 -8.34 16.54 8.48
CA CYS A 234 -7.99 15.15 8.24
C CYS A 234 -7.58 14.43 9.53
N PHE A 235 -8.34 13.39 9.88
CA PHE A 235 -8.06 12.53 11.02
C PHE A 235 -6.64 11.96 11.02
N HIS A 236 -6.12 11.58 9.85
CA HIS A 236 -4.76 11.06 9.71
C HIS A 236 -3.68 12.15 9.75
N LEU A 237 -4.02 13.41 9.42
CA LEU A 237 -3.09 14.53 9.45
C LEU A 237 -2.77 14.92 10.90
N SER A 238 -3.78 14.97 11.76
CA SER A 238 -3.62 15.21 13.21
C SER A 238 -2.75 14.15 13.91
N LYS A 239 -2.63 12.96 13.31
CA LYS A 239 -1.85 11.83 13.82
C LYS A 239 -0.49 11.67 13.15
N GLY A 240 -0.10 12.60 12.27
CA GLY A 240 1.16 12.52 11.55
C GLY A 240 1.26 11.39 10.51
N LYS A 241 0.14 10.73 10.17
CA LYS A 241 0.08 9.57 9.26
C LYS A 241 -0.56 9.90 7.92
N CYS A 242 -0.85 11.17 7.66
CA CYS A 242 -1.42 11.58 6.39
C CYS A 242 -0.37 11.51 5.29
N TRP A 243 -0.72 10.85 4.19
CA TRP A 243 0.11 10.77 2.99
C TRP A 243 0.42 12.16 2.39
N PHE A 244 -0.45 13.14 2.63
CA PHE A 244 -0.45 14.48 2.02
C PHE A 244 0.09 15.57 2.97
N LYS A 245 1.17 15.29 3.71
CA LYS A 245 1.78 16.32 4.56
C LYS A 245 2.50 17.38 3.71
N GLY A 246 1.87 18.54 3.64
CA GLY A 246 2.50 19.87 3.74
C GLY A 246 3.60 20.23 2.75
N GLY A 247 3.31 21.24 1.92
CA GLY A 247 4.33 22.06 1.29
C GLY A 247 5.43 22.49 2.27
N LYS A 248 6.65 22.65 1.73
CA LYS A 248 7.94 22.86 2.42
C LYS A 248 8.71 21.57 2.77
N LEU A 249 8.90 20.69 1.80
CA LEU A 249 10.29 20.26 1.54
C LEU A 249 10.88 21.34 0.62
N VAL A 250 12.14 21.70 0.83
CA VAL A 250 12.83 22.91 0.31
C VAL A 250 12.61 24.18 1.14
N LYS A 251 13.05 24.15 2.40
CA LYS A 251 14.09 25.11 2.77
C LYS A 251 15.41 24.37 2.63
N CYS A 252 16.01 24.43 1.45
CA CYS A 252 17.43 24.17 1.34
C CYS A 252 18.12 25.20 2.23
N LEU A 253 18.70 24.71 3.33
CA LEU A 253 19.77 25.33 4.11
C LEU A 253 19.78 26.87 4.06
N SER A 254 18.94 27.49 4.90
CA SER A 254 19.15 28.86 5.37
C SER A 254 19.86 28.81 6.72
#